data_AF-A0A4V2E0G9-F1
#
_entry.id   AF-A0A4V2E0G9-F1
#
_cell.length_a   1.000
_cell.length_b   1.000
_cell.length_c   1.000
_cell.angle_alpha   90.00
_cell.angle_beta   90.00
_cell.angle_gamma   90.00
#
_symmetry.space_group_name_H-M   'P 1'
#
loop_
_entity.id
_entity.type
_entity.pdbx_description
1 polymer ?
#
loop_
_entity_poly.entity_id
_entity_poly.type
_entity_poly.pdbx_seq_one_letter_code
_entity_poly.pdbx_strand_id
1 'polypeptide(L)'
;MKNIKKKKIALSFLIIAVSLVFVMLLDFSPIRSQPVKSNKIFINYNEQELQQLEYDQLEHGNFSSLEGNWKSKDKNWIRLAVDKGVLIAKGKRYFLSLGGKTEWGIPYLNSRPESPYRHSAQLTFYPEGAKIPVRLPNGKIDYTGKHDPTDKSKARLLFSQTILTAEGLQKNVCYRRNF
;
A
#
# COMPACT_ATOMS: atom_id res chain seq x y z
N MET A 1 42.59 29.36 -51.83
CA MET A 1 41.68 28.48 -51.06
C MET A 1 42.34 27.66 -49.92
N LYS A 2 43.63 27.27 -49.98
CA LYS A 2 44.30 26.46 -48.94
C LYS A 2 44.41 27.12 -47.54
N ASN A 3 44.62 28.44 -47.47
CA ASN A 3 44.83 29.16 -46.20
C ASN A 3 43.56 29.34 -45.35
N ILE A 4 42.38 29.36 -45.98
CA ILE A 4 41.10 29.53 -45.27
C ILE A 4 40.73 28.23 -44.53
N LYS A 5 41.00 27.06 -45.14
CA LYS A 5 40.78 25.76 -44.48
C LYS A 5 41.69 25.57 -43.26
N LYS A 6 42.97 25.95 -43.33
CA LYS A 6 43.90 25.89 -42.19
C LYS A 6 43.48 26.78 -41.03
N LYS A 7 43.01 28.01 -41.31
CA LYS A 7 42.50 28.93 -40.28
C LYS A 7 41.23 28.41 -39.60
N LYS A 8 40.31 27.78 -40.34
CA LYS A 8 39.10 27.16 -39.76
C LYS A 8 39.43 25.96 -38.88
N ILE A 9 40.37 25.10 -39.30
CA ILE A 9 40.82 23.96 -38.50
C ILE A 9 41.49 24.42 -37.21
N ALA A 10 42.37 25.42 -37.27
CA ALA A 10 43.01 26.00 -36.09
C ALA A 10 41.99 26.62 -35.12
N LEU A 11 40.96 27.30 -35.62
CA LEU A 11 39.89 27.86 -34.80
C LEU A 11 39.05 26.78 -34.11
N SER A 12 38.76 25.67 -34.80
CA SER A 12 38.06 24.52 -34.22
C SER A 12 38.85 23.85 -33.10
N PHE A 13 40.17 23.68 -33.26
CA PHE A 13 41.02 23.15 -32.19
C PHE A 13 41.08 24.08 -30.97
N LEU A 14 41.09 25.41 -31.19
CA LEU A 14 41.07 26.38 -30.10
C LEU A 14 39.76 26.31 -29.29
N ILE A 15 38.61 26.20 -29.97
CA ILE A 15 37.30 26.10 -29.31
C ILE A 15 37.20 24.80 -28.48
N ILE A 16 37.68 23.68 -29.03
CA ILE A 16 37.69 22.39 -28.31
C ILE A 16 38.60 22.46 -27.09
N ALA A 17 39.79 23.06 -27.21
CA ALA A 17 40.72 23.22 -26.09
C ALA A 17 40.13 24.08 -24.96
N VAL A 18 39.47 25.20 -25.29
CA VAL A 18 38.81 26.06 -24.29
C VAL A 18 37.64 25.32 -23.61
N SER A 19 36.87 24.53 -24.36
CA SER A 19 35.77 23.74 -23.78
C SER A 19 36.26 22.64 -22.82
N LEU A 20 37.40 21.99 -23.12
CA LEU A 20 38.01 20.98 -22.27
C LEU A 20 38.54 21.57 -20.96
N VAL A 21 39.17 22.76 -21.03
CA VAL A 21 39.62 23.48 -19.84
C VAL A 21 38.42 23.93 -18.98
N PHE A 22 37.30 24.34 -19.61
CA PHE A 22 36.08 24.69 -18.89
C PHE A 22 35.45 23.50 -18.16
N VAL A 23 35.46 22.30 -18.75
CA VAL A 23 34.98 21.07 -18.09
C VAL A 23 35.91 20.65 -16.94
N MET A 24 37.21 20.88 -17.06
CA MET A 24 38.16 20.60 -15.97
C MET A 24 38.11 21.62 -14.83
N LEU A 25 37.68 22.86 -15.08
CA LEU A 25 37.49 23.89 -14.05
C LEU A 25 36.13 23.81 -13.36
N LEU A 26 35.19 23.03 -13.90
CA LEU A 26 33.98 22.65 -13.16
C LEU A 26 34.37 21.59 -12.13
N ASP A 27 34.86 22.06 -10.98
CA ASP A 27 34.87 21.29 -9.74
C ASP A 27 33.41 20.90 -9.42
N PHE A 28 32.98 19.77 -9.97
CA PHE A 28 31.84 19.02 -9.47
C PHE A 28 32.24 18.48 -8.11
N SER A 29 32.23 19.37 -7.11
CA SER A 29 32.15 18.96 -5.72
C SER A 29 30.93 18.06 -5.62
N PRO A 30 31.07 16.74 -5.35
CA PRO A 30 29.91 15.92 -5.09
C PRO A 30 29.21 16.58 -3.92
N ILE A 31 27.93 16.93 -4.09
CA ILE A 31 27.09 17.42 -3.00
C ILE A 31 27.13 16.31 -1.95
N ARG A 32 27.99 16.50 -0.95
CA ARG A 32 28.10 15.61 0.19
C ARG A 32 26.80 15.83 0.93
N SER A 33 25.81 14.98 0.66
CA SER A 33 24.58 14.94 1.42
C SER A 33 24.99 14.83 2.87
N GLN A 34 24.78 15.91 3.62
CA GLN A 34 24.95 15.85 5.06
C GLN A 34 24.02 14.73 5.54
N PRO A 35 24.47 13.82 6.42
CA PRO A 35 23.56 12.90 7.05
C PRO A 35 22.54 13.76 7.78
N VAL A 36 21.31 13.83 7.23
CA VAL A 36 20.17 14.39 7.94
C VAL A 36 20.12 13.56 9.22
N LYS A 37 20.50 14.17 10.34
CA LYS A 37 20.21 13.62 11.66
C LYS A 37 18.71 13.42 11.63
N SER A 38 18.26 12.16 11.48
CA SER A 38 16.86 11.86 11.65
C SER A 38 16.58 12.22 13.10
N ASN A 39 15.98 13.39 13.33
CA ASN A 39 15.22 13.63 14.52
C ASN A 39 14.08 12.61 14.44
N LYS A 40 14.34 11.38 14.89
CA LYS A 40 13.30 10.41 15.15
C LYS A 40 12.49 11.04 16.25
N ILE A 41 11.47 11.79 15.86
CA ILE A 41 10.43 12.21 16.77
C ILE A 41 9.82 10.88 17.22
N PHE A 42 10.14 10.47 18.44
CA PHE A 42 9.51 9.33 19.07
C PHE A 42 8.10 9.78 19.45
N ILE A 43 7.19 9.77 18.48
CA ILE A 43 5.78 9.94 18.76
C ILE A 43 5.31 8.61 19.33
N ASN A 44 5.08 8.59 20.64
CA ASN A 44 4.55 7.42 21.32
C ASN A 44 3.03 7.45 21.17
N TYR A 45 2.54 6.88 20.08
CA TYR A 45 1.10 6.71 19.89
C TYR A 45 0.60 5.56 20.75
N ASN A 46 -0.53 5.76 21.44
CA ASN A 46 -1.26 4.64 22.03
C ASN A 46 -1.99 3.83 20.92
N GLU A 47 -2.51 2.65 21.25
CA GLU A 47 -3.17 1.76 20.27
C GLU A 47 -4.35 2.42 19.54
N GLN A 48 -5.12 3.27 20.24
CA GLN A 48 -6.26 3.98 19.65
C GLN A 48 -5.80 5.06 18.67
N GLU A 49 -4.73 5.78 19.00
CA GLU A 49 -4.14 6.78 18.12
C GLU A 49 -3.49 6.14 16.89
N LEU A 50 -2.85 4.97 17.04
CA LEU A 50 -2.34 4.19 15.91
C LEU A 50 -3.47 3.73 14.99
N GLN A 51 -4.56 3.23 15.56
CA GLN A 51 -5.74 2.81 14.79
C GLN A 51 -6.38 3.97 14.05
N GLN A 52 -6.51 5.14 14.70
CA GLN A 52 -7.02 6.35 14.07
C GLN A 52 -6.08 6.84 12.96
N LEU A 53 -4.77 6.82 13.19
CA LEU A 53 -3.78 7.21 12.18
C LEU A 53 -3.83 6.27 10.96
N GLU A 54 -3.96 4.96 11.15
CA GLU A 54 -4.15 4.02 10.05
C GLU A 54 -5.44 4.29 9.27
N TYR A 55 -6.52 4.66 9.96
CA TYR A 55 -7.78 5.05 9.32
C TYR A 55 -7.64 6.34 8.52
N ASP A 56 -7.03 7.37 9.11
CA ASP A 56 -6.80 8.64 8.46
C ASP A 56 -5.90 8.46 7.22
N GLN A 57 -4.89 7.58 7.28
CA GLN A 57 -4.08 7.25 6.11
C GLN A 57 -4.91 6.64 4.99
N LEU A 58 -5.81 5.69 5.30
CA LEU A 58 -6.71 5.08 4.32
C LEU A 58 -7.66 6.09 3.69
N GLU A 59 -8.15 7.07 4.46
CA GLU A 59 -9.01 8.14 3.96
C GLU A 59 -8.32 9.02 2.92
N HIS A 60 -7.02 9.27 3.09
CA HIS A 60 -6.20 10.06 2.17
C HIS A 60 -5.63 9.22 1.01
N GLY A 61 -6.11 7.99 0.81
CA GLY A 61 -5.64 7.09 -0.24
C GLY A 61 -4.22 6.54 0.00
N ASN A 62 -3.69 6.69 1.22
CA ASN A 62 -2.44 6.07 1.61
C ASN A 62 -2.71 4.67 2.16
N PHE A 63 -2.43 3.67 1.33
CA PHE A 63 -2.62 2.25 1.68
C PHE A 63 -1.37 1.60 2.28
N SER A 64 -0.34 2.38 2.65
CA SER A 64 0.92 1.87 3.20
C SER A 64 0.71 0.99 4.44
N SER A 65 -0.26 1.35 5.27
CA SER A 65 -0.63 0.59 6.47
C SER A 65 -1.15 -0.82 6.17
N LEU A 66 -1.60 -1.09 4.94
CA LEU A 66 -2.09 -2.40 4.51
C LEU A 66 -1.06 -3.22 3.75
N GLU A 67 0.09 -2.63 3.38
CA GLU A 67 1.08 -3.30 2.54
C GLU A 67 1.60 -4.60 3.16
N GLY A 68 1.95 -5.53 2.26
CA GLY A 68 2.50 -6.83 2.62
C GLY A 68 1.60 -8.00 2.27
N ASN A 69 1.99 -9.17 2.77
CA ASN A 69 1.33 -10.44 2.50
C ASN A 69 0.39 -10.82 3.64
N TRP A 70 -0.84 -11.15 3.29
CA TRP A 70 -1.89 -11.55 4.21
C TRP A 70 -2.36 -12.96 3.86
N LYS A 71 -2.57 -13.78 4.88
CA LYS A 71 -2.94 -15.18 4.69
C LYS A 71 -4.02 -15.62 5.67
N SER A 72 -4.97 -16.42 5.20
CA SER A 72 -5.89 -17.15 6.07
C SER A 72 -5.15 -18.15 6.95
N LYS A 73 -5.65 -18.40 8.17
CA LYS A 73 -5.09 -19.45 9.06
C LYS A 73 -5.16 -20.83 8.38
N ASP A 74 -6.26 -21.08 7.67
CA ASP A 74 -6.38 -22.28 6.86
C ASP A 74 -5.48 -22.18 5.62
N LYS A 75 -4.55 -23.15 5.48
CA LYS A 75 -3.40 -23.09 4.57
C LYS A 75 -3.80 -23.06 3.08
N ASN A 76 -5.03 -23.48 2.75
CA ASN A 76 -5.46 -23.74 1.38
C ASN A 76 -6.32 -22.65 0.73
N TRP A 77 -6.75 -21.61 1.46
CA TRP A 77 -7.87 -20.80 0.96
C TRP A 77 -7.50 -19.45 0.39
N ILE A 78 -7.00 -18.51 1.19
CA ILE A 78 -6.84 -17.13 0.71
C ILE A 78 -5.46 -16.58 1.02
N ARG A 79 -4.86 -16.00 -0.02
CA ARG A 79 -3.65 -15.17 0.05
C ARG A 79 -3.99 -13.84 -0.61
N LEU A 80 -3.70 -12.76 0.10
CA LEU A 80 -3.82 -11.39 -0.40
C LEU A 80 -2.43 -10.77 -0.33
N ALA A 81 -2.05 -10.02 -1.35
CA ALA A 81 -0.89 -9.14 -1.28
C ALA A 81 -1.36 -7.72 -1.59
N VAL A 82 -0.94 -6.76 -0.77
CA VAL A 82 -1.22 -5.34 -0.99
C VAL A 82 0.10 -4.63 -1.18
N ASP A 83 0.21 -3.86 -2.26
CA ASP A 83 1.39 -3.05 -2.59
C ASP A 83 0.92 -1.78 -3.29
N LYS A 84 1.23 -0.60 -2.74
CA LYS A 84 0.95 0.71 -3.37
C LYS A 84 -0.46 0.86 -3.94
N GLY A 85 -1.47 0.47 -3.15
CA GLY A 85 -2.87 0.55 -3.56
C GLY A 85 -3.31 -0.49 -4.59
N VAL A 86 -2.50 -1.51 -4.86
CA VAL A 86 -2.88 -2.67 -5.67
C VAL A 86 -3.07 -3.87 -4.76
N LEU A 87 -4.24 -4.50 -4.85
CA LEU A 87 -4.52 -5.80 -4.25
C LEU A 87 -4.29 -6.91 -5.29
N ILE A 88 -3.51 -7.91 -4.91
CA ILE A 88 -3.41 -9.18 -5.62
C ILE A 88 -4.20 -10.23 -4.85
N ALA A 89 -5.26 -10.77 -5.45
CA ALA A 89 -6.08 -11.82 -4.87
C ALA A 89 -6.46 -12.84 -5.94
N LYS A 90 -6.23 -14.14 -5.66
CA LYS A 90 -6.52 -15.26 -6.59
C LYS A 90 -5.90 -15.05 -8.00
N GLY A 91 -4.67 -14.54 -8.05
CA GLY A 91 -3.96 -14.28 -9.31
C GLY A 91 -4.46 -13.07 -10.11
N LYS A 92 -5.37 -12.26 -9.55
CA LYS A 92 -5.91 -11.05 -10.21
C LYS A 92 -5.47 -9.80 -9.47
N ARG A 93 -5.27 -8.72 -10.23
CA ARG A 93 -4.94 -7.38 -9.74
C ARG A 93 -6.20 -6.53 -9.64
N TYR A 94 -6.30 -5.78 -8.54
CA TYR A 94 -7.36 -4.83 -8.29
C TYR A 94 -6.76 -3.51 -7.81
N PHE A 95 -7.19 -2.40 -8.40
CA PHE A 95 -6.86 -1.08 -7.90
C PHE A 95 -7.77 -0.74 -6.72
N LEU A 96 -7.16 -0.38 -5.60
CA LEU A 96 -7.86 0.01 -4.40
C LEU A 96 -8.20 1.50 -4.46
N SER A 97 -9.41 1.81 -3.98
CA SER A 97 -9.86 3.18 -3.74
C SER A 97 -10.70 3.16 -2.47
N LEU A 98 -10.73 4.28 -1.75
CA LEU A 98 -11.57 4.40 -0.57
C LEU A 98 -13.04 4.18 -0.99
N GLY A 99 -13.69 3.20 -0.36
CA GLY A 99 -15.11 2.94 -0.58
C GLY A 99 -16.00 3.67 0.41
N GLY A 100 -15.48 3.98 1.60
CA GLY A 100 -16.17 4.66 2.69
C GLY A 100 -15.90 3.97 4.02
N LYS A 101 -16.84 4.14 4.96
CA LYS A 101 -16.86 3.44 6.24
C LYS A 101 -18.14 2.62 6.35
N THR A 102 -18.07 1.50 7.06
CA THR A 102 -19.28 0.81 7.53
C THR A 102 -20.03 1.68 8.54
N GLU A 103 -21.26 1.30 8.86
CA GLU A 103 -22.07 1.94 9.92
C GLU A 103 -21.37 1.98 11.30
N TRP A 104 -20.32 1.17 11.49
CA TRP A 104 -19.52 1.08 12.72
C TRP A 104 -18.16 1.80 12.60
N GLY A 105 -17.98 2.62 11.56
CA GLY A 105 -16.75 3.39 11.35
C GLY A 105 -15.58 2.59 10.78
N ILE A 106 -15.78 1.33 10.39
CA ILE A 106 -14.71 0.48 9.83
C ILE A 106 -14.49 0.84 8.37
N PRO A 107 -13.28 1.21 7.93
CA PRO A 107 -13.02 1.55 6.54
C PRO A 107 -13.11 0.32 5.62
N TYR A 108 -13.71 0.51 4.45
CA TYR A 108 -13.67 -0.46 3.36
C TYR A 108 -13.17 0.17 2.07
N LEU A 109 -12.48 -0.63 1.28
CA LEU A 109 -11.90 -0.26 0.00
C LEU A 109 -12.68 -0.93 -1.13
N ASN A 110 -13.04 -0.12 -2.13
CA ASN A 110 -13.50 -0.63 -3.41
C ASN A 110 -12.30 -1.22 -4.15
N SER A 111 -12.48 -2.37 -4.80
CA SER A 111 -11.39 -3.05 -5.52
C SER A 111 -11.68 -3.10 -7.01
N ARG A 112 -11.23 -2.14 -7.81
CA ARG A 112 -11.54 -2.17 -9.25
C ARG A 112 -10.66 -3.19 -9.97
N PRO A 113 -11.20 -4.25 -10.61
CA PRO A 113 -10.37 -5.16 -11.40
C PRO A 113 -9.79 -4.41 -12.61
N GLU A 114 -8.60 -4.81 -13.06
CA GLU A 114 -8.02 -4.30 -14.32
C GLU A 114 -8.92 -4.54 -15.55
N SER A 115 -9.81 -5.54 -15.48
CA SER A 115 -10.76 -5.86 -16.56
C SER A 115 -12.12 -5.17 -16.35
N PRO A 116 -12.73 -4.53 -17.37
CA PRO A 116 -13.83 -3.58 -17.22
C PRO A 116 -15.22 -4.14 -16.82
N TYR A 117 -15.39 -5.44 -16.60
CA TYR A 117 -16.74 -6.07 -16.57
C TYR A 117 -17.15 -6.82 -15.30
N ARG A 118 -16.62 -6.50 -14.11
CA ARG A 118 -17.09 -7.19 -12.88
C ARG A 118 -17.25 -6.28 -11.68
N HIS A 119 -18.42 -6.37 -11.05
CA HIS A 119 -18.57 -6.08 -9.63
C HIS A 119 -17.55 -6.91 -8.86
N SER A 120 -16.71 -6.24 -8.10
CA SER A 120 -15.66 -6.87 -7.31
C SER A 120 -16.05 -6.92 -5.85
N ALA A 121 -15.38 -7.80 -5.10
CA ALA A 121 -15.48 -7.80 -3.66
C ALA A 121 -14.92 -6.50 -3.07
N GLN A 122 -15.39 -6.14 -1.89
CA GLN A 122 -14.76 -5.07 -1.11
C GLN A 122 -13.61 -5.67 -0.30
N LEU A 123 -12.56 -4.89 -0.09
CA LEU A 123 -11.52 -5.20 0.87
C LEU A 123 -11.81 -4.41 2.14
N THR A 124 -12.17 -5.09 3.23
CA THR A 124 -12.41 -4.44 4.52
C THR A 124 -11.23 -4.65 5.45
N PHE A 125 -10.81 -3.58 6.11
CA PHE A 125 -9.74 -3.61 7.11
C PHE A 125 -10.32 -3.56 8.52
N TYR A 126 -10.14 -4.66 9.25
CA TYR A 126 -10.52 -4.78 10.65
C TYR A 126 -9.26 -4.71 11.50
N PRO A 127 -9.01 -3.60 12.20
CA PRO A 127 -7.86 -3.51 13.10
C PRO A 127 -8.02 -4.47 14.30
N GLU A 128 -6.99 -4.49 15.15
CA GLU A 128 -7.05 -5.18 16.43
C GLU A 128 -8.27 -4.72 17.26
N GLY A 129 -8.89 -5.66 17.98
CA GLY A 129 -10.10 -5.44 18.76
C GLY A 129 -11.39 -5.29 17.96
N ALA A 130 -11.33 -4.96 16.66
CA ALA A 130 -12.52 -4.75 15.84
C ALA A 130 -13.36 -6.04 15.70
N LYS A 131 -14.66 -5.88 15.50
CA LYS A 131 -15.61 -7.00 15.38
C LYS A 131 -15.98 -7.19 13.93
N ILE A 132 -16.01 -8.44 13.46
CA ILE A 132 -16.52 -8.75 12.11
C ILE A 132 -17.97 -9.21 12.23
N PRO A 133 -18.94 -8.56 11.55
CA PRO A 133 -20.32 -9.03 11.52
C PRO A 133 -20.44 -10.45 10.97
N VAL A 134 -21.37 -11.24 11.51
CA VAL A 134 -21.53 -12.66 11.16
C VAL A 134 -22.95 -12.98 10.74
N ARG A 135 -23.12 -13.67 9.61
CA ARG A 135 -24.41 -14.24 9.21
C ARG A 135 -24.70 -15.52 10.02
N LEU A 136 -25.76 -15.48 10.81
CA LEU A 136 -26.24 -16.60 11.62
C LEU A 136 -27.01 -17.63 10.76
N PRO A 137 -27.19 -18.87 11.24
CA PRO A 137 -27.92 -19.92 10.50
C PRO A 137 -29.36 -19.54 10.14
N ASN A 138 -30.00 -18.68 10.93
CA ASN A 138 -31.35 -18.17 10.66
C ASN A 138 -31.39 -16.99 9.68
N GLY A 139 -30.27 -16.66 9.03
CA GLY A 139 -30.15 -15.55 8.07
C GLY A 139 -29.97 -14.16 8.68
N LYS A 140 -30.16 -13.99 10.01
CA LYS A 140 -29.89 -12.72 10.70
C LYS A 140 -28.40 -12.42 10.74
N ILE A 141 -28.06 -11.14 10.84
CA ILE A 141 -26.68 -10.69 11.01
C ILE A 141 -26.44 -10.34 12.48
N ASP A 142 -25.40 -10.94 13.06
CA ASP A 142 -24.85 -10.55 14.36
C ASP A 142 -23.78 -9.47 14.18
N TYR A 143 -24.06 -8.27 14.68
CA TYR A 143 -23.12 -7.16 14.73
C TYR A 143 -22.42 -7.02 16.10
N THR A 144 -22.82 -7.81 17.10
CA THR A 144 -22.27 -7.71 18.47
C THR A 144 -20.84 -8.21 18.57
N GLY A 145 -20.40 -9.02 17.59
CA GLY A 145 -19.11 -9.70 17.55
C GLY A 145 -19.04 -10.96 18.40
N LYS A 146 -20.15 -11.38 19.04
CA LYS A 146 -20.21 -12.59 19.86
C LYS A 146 -19.90 -13.84 19.04
N HIS A 147 -20.35 -13.88 17.79
CA HIS A 147 -20.16 -15.04 16.91
C HIS A 147 -18.97 -14.88 15.95
N ASP A 148 -18.19 -13.80 16.06
CA ASP A 148 -16.96 -13.61 15.28
C ASP A 148 -15.90 -14.63 15.76
N PRO A 149 -15.55 -15.64 14.94
CA PRO A 149 -14.65 -16.72 15.35
C PRO A 149 -13.17 -16.39 15.08
N THR A 150 -12.87 -15.15 14.70
CA THR A 150 -11.53 -14.74 14.27
C THR A 150 -10.68 -14.21 15.43
N ASP A 151 -9.38 -14.13 15.19
CA ASP A 151 -8.39 -13.69 16.17
C ASP A 151 -8.40 -12.18 16.30
N LYS A 152 -9.10 -11.66 17.32
CA LYS A 152 -9.31 -10.23 17.53
C LYS A 152 -8.07 -9.50 18.03
N SER A 153 -7.04 -10.19 18.52
CA SER A 153 -5.75 -9.58 18.90
C SER A 153 -4.85 -9.27 17.70
N LYS A 154 -5.40 -9.32 16.48
CA LYS A 154 -4.66 -9.08 15.26
C LYS A 154 -5.51 -8.26 14.30
N ALA A 155 -4.81 -7.41 13.57
CA ALA A 155 -5.35 -6.82 12.35
C ALA A 155 -5.72 -7.91 11.33
N ARG A 156 -6.83 -7.69 10.64
CA ARG A 156 -7.49 -8.66 9.76
C ARG A 156 -7.92 -7.98 8.47
N LEU A 157 -7.69 -8.65 7.35
CA LEU A 157 -8.27 -8.29 6.06
C LEU A 157 -9.34 -9.30 5.67
N LEU A 158 -10.45 -8.79 5.15
CA LEU A 158 -11.50 -9.60 4.56
C LEU A 158 -11.81 -9.09 3.16
N PHE A 159 -11.64 -9.97 2.17
CA PHE A 159 -12.02 -9.71 0.79
C PHE A 159 -13.32 -10.45 0.46
N SER A 160 -14.45 -9.76 0.51
CA SER A 160 -15.77 -10.37 0.35
C SER A 160 -16.79 -9.44 -0.32
N GLN A 161 -17.82 -10.02 -0.95
CA GLN A 161 -18.97 -9.29 -1.49
C GLN A 161 -20.13 -9.20 -0.49
N THR A 162 -20.14 -10.06 0.54
CA THR A 162 -21.23 -10.13 1.51
C THR A 162 -20.70 -10.44 2.91
N ILE A 163 -21.55 -10.24 3.92
CA ILE A 163 -21.29 -10.70 5.29
C ILE A 163 -21.28 -12.23 5.31
N LEU A 164 -20.26 -12.83 5.92
CA LEU A 164 -20.03 -14.28 5.88
C LEU A 164 -20.57 -14.98 7.13
N THR A 165 -20.76 -16.29 7.04
CA THR A 165 -21.00 -17.15 8.21
C THR A 165 -19.72 -17.28 9.05
N ALA A 166 -19.84 -17.79 10.29
CA ALA A 166 -18.67 -18.03 11.14
C ALA A 166 -17.62 -18.92 10.45
N GLU A 167 -18.05 -20.03 9.86
CA GLU A 167 -17.17 -20.91 9.07
C GLU A 167 -16.55 -20.17 7.87
N GLY A 168 -17.34 -19.35 7.18
CA GLY A 168 -16.84 -18.51 6.09
C GLY A 168 -15.75 -17.54 6.56
N LEU A 169 -15.91 -16.91 7.72
CA LEU A 169 -14.91 -16.02 8.30
C LEU A 169 -13.63 -16.75 8.68
N GLN A 170 -13.71 -17.93 9.30
CA GLN A 170 -12.52 -18.73 9.64
C GLN A 170 -11.68 -19.06 8.40
N LYS A 171 -12.31 -19.31 7.26
CA LYS A 171 -11.64 -19.64 6.00
C LYS A 171 -11.10 -18.42 5.25
N ASN A 172 -11.79 -17.28 5.30
CA ASN A 172 -11.52 -16.16 4.40
C ASN A 172 -10.81 -14.97 5.05
N VAL A 173 -10.89 -14.82 6.38
CA VAL A 173 -10.18 -13.75 7.08
C VAL A 173 -8.68 -14.01 7.03
N CYS A 174 -7.95 -12.99 6.60
CA CYS A 174 -6.51 -13.03 6.42
C CYS A 174 -5.81 -12.18 7.49
N TYR A 175 -4.67 -12.67 7.96
CA TYR A 175 -3.81 -11.99 8.92
C TYR A 175 -2.49 -11.65 8.25
N ARG A 176 -1.86 -10.56 8.69
CA ARG A 176 -0.54 -10.16 8.20
C ARG A 176 0.48 -11.27 8.51
N ARG A 177 1.27 -11.65 7.52
CA ARG A 177 2.38 -12.59 7.70
C ARG A 177 3.56 -11.81 8.26
N ASN A 178 3.91 -12.09 9.51
CA ASN A 178 5.20 -11.65 10.05
C ASN A 178 6.29 -12.44 9.33
N PHE A 179 7.30 -11.74 8.81
CA PHE A 179 8.50 -12.33 8.23
C PHE A 179 9.42 -12.83 9.34
#